data_AF-A0A256LDP8-F1
#
_entry.id   AF-A0A256LDP8-F1
#
_cell.length_a   1.000
_cell.length_b   1.000
_cell.length_c   1.000
_cell.angle_alpha   90.00
_cell.angle_beta   90.00
_cell.angle_gamma   90.00
#
_symmetry.space_group_name_H-M   'P 1'
#
loop_
_entity.id
_entity.type
_entity.pdbx_description
1 polymer ?
#
loop_
_entity_poly.entity_id
_entity_poly.type
_entity_poly.pdbx_seq_one_letter_code
_entity_poly.pdbx_strand_id
1 'polypeptide(L)'
;MSKMKKVFQIQLYLNILIAIIILISYHTVKDWIYLGILVAAVLVSKNKKISQLINTVLIPMIFIEQVRDLGNILMQHLSKLTILIFWIYALVTVIVLIPVTIVEYGKIKKPIWRLIASVWMINVVIMYCHLLTLKNVNPDGFLMSLNKSGLVYALAILVYVYFAVKSWGYEFYFNLPTFKGKKLQLLSFILIFGLAIWISFFEVFSEFAQRWQELFWNWDFSLLDPTEPVFLKNAWSVYLYSIEAGIGEEAARYINLILLLVLFKNKKWQINGAVLGSAILFALPHIGNAFASELKQTSLATVFQVIDTFGFGCFAAVLILYSGKLWPTMIIHTLHDILVFSETPLTQDSVDIFGGNTGQFTHVIINLVLWVSFTIFILIKNRKLIKQNVQILTRVQKTDLTIS
;
A
#
# COMPACT_ATOMS: atom_id res chain seq x y z
N MET A 1 -15.64 14.88 -17.74
CA MET A 1 -14.30 15.53 -17.72
C MET A 1 -14.31 17.06 -17.48
N SER A 2 -15.25 17.85 -18.03
CA SER A 2 -15.29 19.31 -17.81
C SER A 2 -15.59 19.71 -16.35
N LYS A 3 -16.51 19.00 -15.67
CA LYS A 3 -16.83 19.19 -14.23
C LYS A 3 -15.60 19.01 -13.34
N MET A 4 -14.86 17.90 -13.49
CA MET A 4 -13.66 17.63 -12.68
C MET A 4 -12.52 18.61 -12.91
N LYS A 5 -12.38 19.16 -14.13
CA LYS A 5 -11.41 20.25 -14.38
C LYS A 5 -11.74 21.51 -13.57
N LYS A 6 -13.02 21.87 -13.47
CA LYS A 6 -13.47 22.98 -12.62
C LYS A 6 -13.21 22.70 -11.15
N VAL A 7 -13.51 21.48 -10.68
CA VAL A 7 -13.24 21.06 -9.28
C VAL A 7 -11.75 21.18 -8.97
N PHE A 8 -10.87 20.67 -9.84
CA PHE A 8 -9.42 20.78 -9.66
C PHE A 8 -8.95 22.25 -9.65
N GLN A 9 -9.51 23.12 -10.50
CA GLN A 9 -9.18 24.55 -10.49
C GLN A 9 -9.64 25.23 -9.18
N ILE A 10 -10.85 24.95 -8.71
CA ILE A 10 -11.35 25.47 -7.44
C ILE A 10 -10.47 25.02 -6.28
N GLN A 11 -10.11 23.73 -6.27
CA GLN A 11 -9.19 23.17 -5.29
C GLN A 11 -7.83 23.89 -5.31
N LEU A 12 -7.25 24.11 -6.50
CA LEU A 12 -5.98 24.83 -6.62
C LEU A 12 -6.04 26.23 -6.00
N TYR A 13 -7.12 27.00 -6.21
CA TYR A 13 -7.29 28.31 -5.58
C TYR A 13 -7.51 28.21 -4.06
N LEU A 14 -8.27 27.22 -3.61
CA LEU A 14 -8.45 26.97 -2.18
C LEU A 14 -7.11 26.63 -1.50
N ASN A 15 -6.29 25.80 -2.13
CA ASN A 15 -4.96 25.43 -1.64
C ASN A 15 -3.98 26.62 -1.65
N ILE A 16 -4.14 27.59 -2.55
CA ILE A 16 -3.39 28.88 -2.47
C ILE A 16 -3.80 29.65 -1.22
N LEU A 17 -5.10 29.76 -0.93
CA LEU A 17 -5.57 30.41 0.30
C LEU A 17 -5.05 29.70 1.56
N ILE A 18 -5.11 28.37 1.58
CA ILE A 18 -4.57 27.55 2.67
C ILE A 18 -3.04 27.76 2.79
N ALA A 19 -2.31 27.85 1.68
CA ALA A 19 -0.88 28.14 1.70
C ALA A 19 -0.56 29.47 2.39
N ILE A 20 -1.36 30.51 2.13
CA ILE A 20 -1.20 31.82 2.77
C ILE A 20 -1.46 31.71 4.28
N ILE A 21 -2.50 30.99 4.70
CA ILE A 21 -2.79 30.76 6.12
C ILE A 21 -1.62 30.03 6.80
N ILE A 22 -1.13 28.94 6.21
CA ILE A 22 0.00 28.16 6.73
C ILE A 22 1.26 29.03 6.80
N LEU A 23 1.52 29.83 5.77
CA LEU A 23 2.67 30.71 5.71
C LEU A 23 2.66 31.77 6.81
N ILE A 24 1.48 32.33 7.13
CA ILE A 24 1.30 33.28 8.24
C ILE A 24 1.48 32.59 9.60
N SER A 25 1.15 31.31 9.71
CA SER A 25 1.26 30.58 10.98
C SER A 25 2.67 30.06 11.27
N TYR A 26 3.39 29.55 10.27
CA TYR A 26 4.68 28.88 10.46
C TYR A 26 5.89 29.65 9.92
N HIS A 27 5.72 30.50 8.90
CA HIS A 27 6.78 31.32 8.29
C HIS A 27 8.02 30.55 7.82
N THR A 28 7.89 29.28 7.37
CA THR A 28 9.05 28.49 6.93
C THR A 28 9.38 28.70 5.45
N VAL A 29 10.63 28.42 5.07
CA VAL A 29 11.07 28.43 3.65
C VAL A 29 10.24 27.45 2.81
N LYS A 30 9.87 26.30 3.37
CA LYS A 30 9.04 25.29 2.71
C LYS A 30 7.68 25.88 2.29
N ASP A 31 7.05 26.67 3.16
CA ASP A 31 5.73 27.24 2.90
C ASP A 31 5.75 28.28 1.78
N TRP A 32 6.82 29.09 1.71
CA TRP A 32 7.08 29.98 0.58
C TRP A 32 7.24 29.23 -0.73
N ILE A 33 8.00 28.13 -0.73
CA ILE A 33 8.19 27.27 -1.91
C ILE A 33 6.85 26.69 -2.36
N TYR A 34 6.03 26.18 -1.43
CA TYR A 34 4.72 25.60 -1.74
C TYR A 34 3.76 26.63 -2.34
N LEU A 35 3.68 27.83 -1.77
CA LEU A 35 2.90 28.93 -2.34
C LEU A 35 3.40 29.28 -3.76
N GLY A 36 4.71 29.38 -3.96
CA GLY A 36 5.32 29.65 -5.26
C GLY A 36 4.95 28.60 -6.32
N ILE A 37 4.99 27.31 -5.96
CA ILE A 37 4.60 26.20 -6.85
C ILE A 37 3.12 26.28 -7.22
N LEU A 38 2.23 26.55 -6.25
CA LEU A 38 0.79 26.66 -6.49
C LEU A 38 0.47 27.84 -7.43
N VAL A 39 1.10 29.00 -7.22
CA VAL A 39 0.96 30.16 -8.10
C VAL A 39 1.51 29.84 -9.49
N ALA A 40 2.69 29.20 -9.58
CA ALA A 40 3.26 28.77 -10.85
C ALA A 40 2.33 27.82 -11.61
N ALA A 41 1.67 26.87 -10.93
CA ALA A 41 0.71 25.95 -11.54
C ALA A 41 -0.47 26.69 -12.21
N VAL A 42 -0.95 27.79 -11.60
CA VAL A 42 -1.98 28.66 -12.20
C VAL A 42 -1.43 29.43 -13.40
N LEU A 43 -0.26 30.06 -13.25
CA LEU A 43 0.33 30.91 -14.29
C LEU A 43 0.70 30.12 -15.56
N VAL A 44 1.25 28.92 -15.40
CA VAL A 44 1.65 28.06 -16.53
C VAL A 44 0.53 27.18 -17.06
N SER A 45 -0.71 27.35 -16.59
CA SER A 45 -1.88 26.53 -16.98
C SER A 45 -2.14 26.50 -18.49
N LYS A 46 -1.74 27.55 -19.22
CA LYS A 46 -1.81 27.61 -20.69
C LYS A 46 -0.75 26.72 -21.37
N ASN A 47 0.42 26.53 -20.74
CA ASN A 47 1.47 25.62 -21.22
C ASN A 47 1.18 24.19 -20.75
N LYS A 48 0.51 23.42 -21.61
CA LYS A 48 0.04 22.06 -21.31
C LYS A 48 1.14 21.11 -20.80
N LYS A 49 2.37 21.20 -21.32
CA LYS A 49 3.47 20.29 -20.92
C LYS A 49 3.98 20.62 -19.53
N ILE A 50 4.30 21.89 -19.28
CA ILE A 50 4.83 22.35 -17.99
C ILE A 50 3.76 22.20 -16.90
N SER A 51 2.52 22.60 -17.20
CA SER A 51 1.39 22.46 -16.27
C SER A 51 1.16 21.00 -15.89
N GLN A 52 1.18 20.06 -16.85
CA GLN A 52 1.02 18.64 -16.53
C GLN A 52 2.15 18.12 -15.64
N LEU A 53 3.40 18.52 -15.89
CA LEU A 53 4.54 18.10 -15.07
C LEU A 53 4.40 18.57 -13.62
N ILE A 54 4.17 19.88 -13.42
CA ILE A 54 4.01 20.46 -12.08
C ILE A 54 2.82 19.81 -11.36
N ASN A 55 1.69 19.68 -12.05
CA ASN A 55 0.47 19.17 -11.44
C ASN A 55 0.52 17.66 -11.14
N THR A 56 1.35 16.89 -11.85
CA THR A 56 1.51 15.45 -11.60
C THR A 56 2.57 15.20 -10.52
N VAL A 57 3.66 15.97 -10.52
CA VAL A 57 4.82 15.69 -9.66
C VAL A 57 4.72 16.39 -8.30
N LEU A 58 4.37 17.67 -8.28
CA LEU A 58 4.51 18.52 -7.09
C LEU A 58 3.19 18.77 -6.36
N ILE A 59 2.12 19.06 -7.10
CA ILE A 59 0.83 19.44 -6.53
C ILE A 59 0.24 18.37 -5.57
N PRO A 60 0.29 17.06 -5.87
CA PRO A 60 -0.24 16.05 -4.96
C PRO A 60 0.39 16.08 -3.56
N MET A 61 1.71 16.29 -3.49
CA MET A 61 2.46 16.39 -2.22
C MET A 61 2.01 17.62 -1.43
N ILE A 62 1.93 18.78 -2.09
CA ILE A 62 1.47 20.02 -1.45
C ILE A 62 0.05 19.85 -0.90
N PHE A 63 -0.84 19.22 -1.66
CA PHE A 63 -2.23 19.03 -1.24
C PHE A 63 -2.35 18.21 0.03
N ILE A 64 -1.65 17.08 0.14
CA ILE A 64 -1.69 16.25 1.36
C ILE A 64 -1.03 16.97 2.54
N GLU A 65 0.15 17.56 2.34
CA GLU A 65 0.84 18.27 3.42
C GLU A 65 0.05 19.44 3.97
N GLN A 66 -0.64 20.19 3.11
CA GLN A 66 -1.49 21.30 3.55
C GLN A 66 -2.70 20.85 4.36
N VAL A 67 -3.26 19.67 4.09
CA VAL A 67 -4.36 19.10 4.89
C VAL A 67 -3.86 18.79 6.31
N ARG A 68 -2.66 18.22 6.45
CA ARG A 68 -2.01 18.00 7.74
C ARG A 68 -1.72 19.32 8.45
N ASP A 69 -1.05 20.26 7.78
CA ASP A 69 -0.60 21.52 8.39
C ASP A 69 -1.78 22.39 8.83
N LEU A 70 -2.85 22.45 8.02
CA LEU A 70 -4.09 23.08 8.42
C LEU A 70 -4.71 22.38 9.64
N GLY A 71 -4.72 21.05 9.67
CA GLY A 71 -5.17 20.28 10.84
C GLY A 71 -4.39 20.62 12.11
N ASN A 72 -3.06 20.73 12.02
CA ASN A 72 -2.19 21.10 13.15
C ASN A 72 -2.50 22.51 13.66
N ILE A 73 -2.65 23.50 12.76
CA ILE A 73 -3.03 24.87 13.11
C ILE A 73 -4.39 24.89 13.80
N LEU A 74 -5.39 24.19 13.24
CA LEU A 74 -6.72 24.12 13.82
C LEU A 74 -6.69 23.50 15.23
N MET A 75 -5.90 22.43 15.45
CA MET A 75 -5.76 21.81 16.76
C MET A 75 -5.04 22.71 17.77
N GLN A 76 -4.12 23.55 17.32
CA GLN A 76 -3.45 24.53 18.18
C GLN A 76 -4.43 25.58 18.73
N HIS A 77 -5.36 26.06 17.90
CA HIS A 77 -6.34 27.09 18.30
C HIS A 77 -7.63 26.51 18.89
N LEU A 78 -8.04 25.31 18.49
CA LEU A 78 -9.30 24.67 18.85
C LEU A 78 -9.05 23.30 19.50
N SER A 79 -8.17 23.25 20.50
CA SER A 79 -7.71 22.01 21.14
C SER A 79 -8.83 21.13 21.70
N LYS A 80 -9.94 21.72 22.15
CA LYS A 80 -11.16 20.99 22.60
C LYS A 80 -11.83 20.20 21.47
N LEU A 81 -11.59 20.55 20.21
CA LEU A 81 -12.15 19.91 19.02
C LEU A 81 -11.18 18.92 18.36
N THR A 82 -10.09 18.53 19.02
CA THR A 82 -9.05 17.65 18.46
C THR A 82 -9.63 16.39 17.79
N ILE A 83 -10.57 15.69 18.43
CA ILE A 83 -11.17 14.47 17.86
C ILE A 83 -11.92 14.78 16.56
N LEU A 84 -12.72 15.85 16.55
CA LEU A 84 -13.46 16.27 15.36
C LEU A 84 -12.52 16.69 14.23
N ILE A 85 -11.48 17.47 14.54
CA ILE A 85 -10.48 17.93 13.57
C ILE A 85 -9.74 16.73 12.98
N PHE A 86 -9.40 15.71 13.79
CA PHE A 86 -8.77 14.49 13.30
C PHE A 86 -9.64 13.77 12.27
N TRP A 87 -10.93 13.58 12.52
CA TRP A 87 -11.81 12.90 11.58
C TRP A 87 -12.03 13.70 10.29
N ILE A 88 -12.08 15.04 10.38
CA ILE A 88 -12.10 15.91 9.20
C ILE A 88 -10.80 15.76 8.41
N TYR A 89 -9.64 15.82 9.08
CA TYR A 89 -8.33 15.57 8.48
C TYR A 89 -8.30 14.21 7.76
N ALA A 90 -8.72 13.14 8.43
CA ALA A 90 -8.71 11.80 7.86
C ALA A 90 -9.58 11.71 6.60
N LEU A 91 -10.80 12.21 6.66
CA LEU A 91 -11.73 12.22 5.52
C LEU A 91 -11.16 13.03 4.35
N VAL A 92 -10.66 14.24 4.62
CA VAL A 92 -10.12 15.13 3.58
C VAL A 92 -8.88 14.50 2.94
N THR A 93 -7.95 13.94 3.73
CA THR A 93 -6.74 13.27 3.22
C THR A 93 -7.08 12.12 2.26
N VAL A 94 -8.10 11.32 2.56
CA VAL A 94 -8.54 10.22 1.69
C VAL A 94 -9.03 10.69 0.32
N ILE A 95 -9.63 11.89 0.24
CA ILE A 95 -10.29 12.37 -0.99
C ILE A 95 -9.53 13.49 -1.71
N VAL A 96 -8.55 14.14 -1.07
CA VAL A 96 -7.90 15.37 -1.57
C VAL A 96 -7.21 15.15 -2.93
N LEU A 97 -6.75 13.93 -3.20
CA LEU A 97 -6.05 13.61 -4.45
C LEU A 97 -6.99 13.29 -5.63
N ILE A 98 -8.30 13.06 -5.40
CA ILE A 98 -9.23 12.63 -6.45
C ILE A 98 -9.21 13.57 -7.67
N PRO A 99 -9.31 14.91 -7.52
CA PRO A 99 -9.40 15.79 -8.68
C PRO A 99 -8.11 15.79 -9.52
N VAL A 100 -6.93 15.82 -8.90
CA VAL A 100 -5.65 15.79 -9.62
C VAL A 100 -5.41 14.42 -10.28
N THR A 101 -5.82 13.32 -9.65
CA THR A 101 -5.75 11.99 -10.25
C THR A 101 -6.61 11.89 -11.51
N ILE A 102 -7.87 12.34 -11.46
CA ILE A 102 -8.74 12.28 -12.64
C ILE A 102 -8.25 13.22 -13.74
N VAL A 103 -7.86 14.45 -13.39
CA VAL A 103 -7.57 15.49 -14.37
C VAL A 103 -6.18 15.36 -14.98
N GLU A 104 -5.15 15.06 -14.19
CA GLU A 104 -3.74 15.12 -14.62
C GLU A 104 -3.17 13.73 -14.84
N TYR A 105 -3.36 12.81 -13.90
CA TYR A 105 -2.92 11.42 -14.09
C TYR A 105 -3.71 10.77 -15.23
N GLY A 106 -5.01 11.06 -15.38
CA GLY A 106 -5.83 10.60 -16.51
C GLY A 106 -5.31 10.99 -17.89
N LYS A 107 -4.51 12.07 -18.01
CA LYS A 107 -3.89 12.48 -19.28
C LYS A 107 -2.68 11.62 -19.68
N ILE A 108 -2.12 10.83 -18.76
CA ILE A 108 -0.95 9.99 -19.03
C ILE A 108 -1.36 8.85 -19.96
N LYS A 109 -0.82 8.83 -21.18
CA LYS A 109 -1.20 7.86 -22.22
C LYS A 109 -0.37 6.58 -22.23
N LYS A 110 0.94 6.67 -22.01
CA LYS A 110 1.85 5.51 -22.14
C LYS A 110 1.89 4.71 -20.83
N PRO A 111 1.73 3.37 -20.86
CA PRO A 111 1.75 2.52 -19.66
C PRO A 111 2.99 2.69 -18.77
N ILE A 112 4.18 2.84 -19.36
CA ILE A 112 5.41 3.05 -18.58
C ILE A 112 5.36 4.32 -17.74
N TRP A 113 4.81 5.42 -18.29
CA TRP A 113 4.66 6.67 -17.55
C TRP A 113 3.56 6.59 -16.49
N ARG A 114 2.53 5.76 -16.71
CA ARG A 114 1.51 5.46 -15.70
C ARG A 114 2.11 4.71 -14.51
N LEU A 115 3.01 3.77 -14.79
CA LEU A 115 3.72 2.99 -13.77
C LEU A 115 4.62 3.90 -12.94
N ILE A 116 5.48 4.68 -13.60
CA ILE A 116 6.37 5.65 -12.93
C ILE A 116 5.56 6.64 -12.09
N ALA A 117 4.48 7.20 -12.63
CA ALA A 117 3.62 8.13 -11.89
C ALA A 117 2.93 7.48 -10.69
N SER A 118 2.57 6.19 -10.77
CA SER A 118 1.97 5.46 -9.65
C SER A 118 2.97 5.19 -8.54
N VAL A 119 4.17 4.74 -8.90
CA VAL A 119 5.27 4.56 -7.95
C VAL A 119 5.61 5.88 -7.27
N TRP A 120 5.68 6.98 -8.03
CA TRP A 120 5.87 8.33 -7.46
C TRP A 120 4.75 8.72 -6.48
N MET A 121 3.49 8.59 -6.89
CA MET A 121 2.34 8.95 -6.05
C MET A 121 2.31 8.17 -4.75
N ILE A 122 2.56 6.86 -4.82
CA ILE A 122 2.43 5.99 -3.64
C ILE A 122 3.67 6.14 -2.77
N ASN A 123 4.84 5.84 -3.32
CA ASN A 123 6.06 5.70 -2.54
C ASN A 123 6.74 7.02 -2.22
N VAL A 124 6.40 8.15 -2.87
CA VAL A 124 7.04 9.45 -2.58
C VAL A 124 6.03 10.47 -2.08
N VAL A 125 4.85 10.54 -2.69
CA VAL A 125 3.85 11.52 -2.28
C VAL A 125 3.13 11.05 -1.01
N ILE A 126 2.52 9.87 -1.02
CA ILE A 126 1.64 9.45 0.07
C ILE A 126 2.44 8.89 1.26
N MET A 127 3.38 7.97 1.03
CA MET A 127 4.09 7.27 2.12
C MET A 127 5.14 8.14 2.86
N TYR A 128 5.67 9.20 2.26
CA TYR A 128 6.61 10.11 2.95
C TYR A 128 5.93 11.32 3.61
N CYS A 129 4.60 11.44 3.55
CA CYS A 129 3.92 12.56 4.19
C CYS A 129 3.95 12.42 5.71
N HIS A 130 4.32 13.51 6.41
CA HIS A 130 4.26 13.50 7.88
C HIS A 130 2.82 13.32 8.38
N LEU A 131 2.70 12.75 9.57
CA LEU A 131 1.42 12.50 10.22
C LEU A 131 0.94 13.74 11.00
N LEU A 132 -0.34 13.76 11.35
CA LEU A 132 -0.90 14.84 12.17
C LEU A 132 -0.30 14.82 13.57
N THR A 133 -0.08 15.97 14.19
CA THR A 133 0.49 16.03 15.55
C THR A 133 -0.60 16.03 16.60
N LEU A 134 -0.78 14.90 17.29
CA LEU A 134 -1.80 14.73 18.34
C LEU A 134 -1.21 14.89 19.76
N LYS A 135 -1.15 16.13 20.29
CA LYS A 135 -0.53 16.38 21.62
C LYS A 135 -1.43 16.07 22.83
N ASN A 136 -2.75 16.23 22.67
CA ASN A 136 -3.72 16.20 23.79
C ASN A 136 -4.56 14.92 23.79
N VAL A 137 -4.02 13.81 23.30
CA VAL A 137 -4.71 12.51 23.24
C VAL A 137 -3.89 11.49 23.99
N ASN A 138 -4.53 10.42 24.46
CA ASN A 138 -3.81 9.32 25.10
C ASN A 138 -2.74 8.77 24.12
N PRO A 139 -1.43 8.81 24.46
CA PRO A 139 -0.37 8.30 23.60
C PRO A 139 -0.42 6.79 23.38
N ASP A 140 -1.19 6.07 24.21
CA ASP A 140 -1.47 4.63 24.11
C ASP A 140 -2.90 4.33 23.62
N GLY A 141 -3.66 5.37 23.29
CA GLY A 141 -5.04 5.23 22.84
C GLY A 141 -5.16 4.92 21.36
N PHE A 142 -6.30 4.36 20.99
CA PHE A 142 -6.70 4.07 19.61
C PHE A 142 -6.42 5.22 18.63
N LEU A 143 -6.77 6.47 18.99
CA LEU A 143 -6.61 7.62 18.09
C LEU A 143 -5.14 7.92 17.76
N MET A 144 -4.24 7.75 18.73
CA MET A 144 -2.80 7.91 18.51
C MET A 144 -2.30 6.78 17.60
N SER A 145 -2.67 5.53 17.88
CA SER A 145 -2.27 4.37 17.05
C SER A 145 -2.82 4.48 15.63
N LEU A 146 -4.07 4.93 15.44
CA LEU A 146 -4.68 5.15 14.12
C LEU A 146 -3.96 6.23 13.31
N ASN A 147 -3.56 7.30 13.97
CA ASN A 147 -2.77 8.34 13.33
C ASN A 147 -1.36 7.83 12.99
N LYS A 148 -0.71 7.13 13.91
CA LYS A 148 0.66 6.61 13.75
C LYS A 148 0.77 5.51 12.71
N SER A 149 -0.23 4.65 12.59
CA SER A 149 -0.17 3.51 11.68
C SER A 149 -0.13 3.89 10.22
N GLY A 150 -0.60 5.10 9.85
CA GLY A 150 -0.69 5.50 8.45
C GLY A 150 -1.94 4.98 7.74
N LEU A 151 -2.90 4.34 8.44
CA LEU A 151 -4.08 3.72 7.82
C LEU A 151 -4.90 4.71 6.96
N VAL A 152 -4.95 5.98 7.36
CA VAL A 152 -5.56 7.06 6.57
C VAL A 152 -4.91 7.20 5.19
N TYR A 153 -3.59 7.06 5.12
CA TYR A 153 -2.82 7.10 3.88
C TYR A 153 -2.98 5.83 3.04
N ALA A 154 -3.05 4.64 3.63
CA ALA A 154 -3.42 3.42 2.90
C ALA A 154 -4.79 3.53 2.24
N LEU A 155 -5.77 4.11 2.92
CA LEU A 155 -7.09 4.40 2.34
C LEU A 155 -7.00 5.42 1.20
N ALA A 156 -6.16 6.45 1.33
CA ALA A 156 -5.89 7.40 0.25
C ALA A 156 -5.23 6.71 -0.97
N ILE A 157 -4.31 5.75 -0.76
CA ILE A 157 -3.72 4.92 -1.83
C ILE A 157 -4.81 4.11 -2.53
N LEU A 158 -5.70 3.45 -1.79
CA LEU A 158 -6.79 2.66 -2.38
C LEU A 158 -7.72 3.53 -3.24
N VAL A 159 -8.08 4.72 -2.75
CA VAL A 159 -8.89 5.69 -3.49
C VAL A 159 -8.15 6.20 -4.73
N TYR A 160 -6.87 6.55 -4.60
CA TYR A 160 -6.01 6.92 -5.73
C TYR A 160 -6.00 5.82 -6.80
N VAL A 161 -5.76 4.57 -6.41
CA VAL A 161 -5.69 3.41 -7.31
C VAL A 161 -7.01 3.24 -8.07
N TYR A 162 -8.15 3.31 -7.36
CA TYR A 162 -9.48 3.25 -7.98
C TYR A 162 -9.64 4.30 -9.09
N PHE A 163 -9.36 5.57 -8.79
CA PHE A 163 -9.55 6.65 -9.74
C PHE A 163 -8.50 6.65 -10.86
N ALA A 164 -7.25 6.30 -10.57
CA ALA A 164 -6.18 6.23 -11.56
C ALA A 164 -6.46 5.16 -12.62
N VAL A 165 -6.78 3.93 -12.18
CA VAL A 165 -7.12 2.79 -13.06
C VAL A 165 -8.29 3.15 -13.97
N LYS A 166 -9.37 3.70 -13.41
CA LYS A 166 -10.53 4.14 -14.20
C LYS A 166 -10.23 5.29 -15.16
N SER A 167 -9.43 6.26 -14.74
CA SER A 167 -9.04 7.41 -15.59
C SER A 167 -8.18 6.99 -16.77
N TRP A 168 -7.52 5.84 -16.67
CA TRP A 168 -6.75 5.24 -17.76
C TRP A 168 -7.55 4.30 -18.66
N GLY A 169 -8.85 4.16 -18.39
CA GLY A 169 -9.79 3.36 -19.16
C GLY A 169 -9.85 1.89 -18.75
N TYR A 170 -9.30 1.51 -17.60
CA TYR A 170 -9.42 0.14 -17.09
C TYR A 170 -10.51 0.06 -16.03
N GLU A 171 -11.03 -1.14 -15.77
CA GLU A 171 -11.94 -1.36 -14.64
C GLU A 171 -11.15 -1.71 -13.38
N PHE A 172 -11.60 -1.16 -12.26
CA PHE A 172 -11.13 -1.56 -10.94
C PHE A 172 -12.01 -2.69 -10.41
N TYR A 173 -11.42 -3.86 -10.18
CA TYR A 173 -12.11 -5.02 -9.64
C TYR A 173 -11.63 -5.35 -8.24
N PHE A 174 -12.47 -5.03 -7.26
CA PHE A 174 -12.29 -5.55 -5.91
C PHE A 174 -12.64 -7.04 -5.82
N ASN A 175 -13.68 -7.46 -6.55
CA ASN A 175 -14.15 -8.83 -6.63
C ASN A 175 -14.72 -9.16 -8.02
N LEU A 176 -13.89 -9.72 -8.90
CA LEU A 176 -14.36 -10.27 -10.17
C LEU A 176 -15.16 -11.57 -9.91
N PRO A 177 -16.32 -11.79 -10.58
CA PRO A 177 -17.11 -13.01 -10.46
C PRO A 177 -16.48 -14.21 -11.19
N THR A 178 -15.17 -14.38 -11.05
CA THR A 178 -14.30 -15.37 -11.70
C THR A 178 -14.85 -16.80 -11.64
N PHE A 179 -15.48 -17.15 -10.52
CA PHE A 179 -15.92 -18.50 -10.21
C PHE A 179 -17.42 -18.76 -10.45
N LYS A 180 -18.15 -17.82 -11.05
CA LYS A 180 -19.58 -18.01 -11.33
C LYS A 180 -19.76 -19.25 -12.22
N GLY A 181 -20.48 -20.26 -11.72
CA GLY A 181 -20.68 -21.55 -12.39
C GLY A 181 -19.48 -22.51 -12.39
N LYS A 182 -18.37 -22.17 -11.70
CA LYS A 182 -17.08 -22.90 -11.72
C LYS A 182 -16.74 -23.46 -10.31
N LYS A 183 -17.54 -24.44 -9.83
CA LYS A 183 -17.46 -24.96 -8.46
C LYS A 183 -16.08 -25.50 -8.07
N LEU A 184 -15.42 -26.25 -8.95
CA LEU A 184 -14.10 -26.82 -8.69
C LEU A 184 -13.01 -25.75 -8.56
N GLN A 185 -13.08 -24.69 -9.35
CA GLN A 185 -12.16 -23.55 -9.24
C GLN A 185 -12.43 -22.74 -7.97
N LEU A 186 -13.68 -22.62 -7.54
CA LEU A 186 -14.00 -22.04 -6.23
C LEU A 186 -13.41 -22.86 -5.08
N LEU A 187 -13.56 -24.19 -5.12
CA LEU A 187 -12.96 -25.07 -4.12
C LEU A 187 -11.43 -24.97 -4.10
N SER A 188 -10.80 -25.00 -5.29
CA SER A 188 -9.36 -24.79 -5.42
C SER A 188 -8.92 -23.43 -4.87
N PHE A 189 -9.71 -22.38 -5.05
CA PHE A 189 -9.43 -21.08 -4.45
C PHE A 189 -9.52 -21.10 -2.92
N ILE A 190 -10.55 -21.72 -2.35
CA ILE A 190 -10.69 -21.87 -0.89
C ILE A 190 -9.49 -22.64 -0.32
N LEU A 191 -9.08 -23.73 -0.96
CA LEU A 191 -7.90 -24.50 -0.55
C LEU A 191 -6.61 -23.69 -0.68
N ILE A 192 -6.43 -22.94 -1.77
CA ILE A 192 -5.25 -22.08 -1.96
C ILE A 192 -5.20 -20.99 -0.89
N PHE A 193 -6.34 -20.37 -0.59
CA PHE A 193 -6.46 -19.32 0.41
C PHE A 193 -6.20 -19.85 1.82
N GLY A 194 -6.80 -20.99 2.19
CA GLY A 194 -6.55 -21.65 3.47
C GLY A 194 -5.10 -22.12 3.63
N LEU A 195 -4.48 -22.62 2.56
CA LEU A 195 -3.07 -22.99 2.59
C LEU A 195 -2.17 -21.76 2.75
N ALA A 196 -2.47 -20.64 2.11
CA ALA A 196 -1.72 -19.41 2.29
C ALA A 196 -1.78 -18.88 3.73
N ILE A 197 -2.96 -18.96 4.36
CA ILE A 197 -3.13 -18.67 5.80
C ILE A 197 -2.23 -19.61 6.61
N TRP A 198 -2.25 -20.91 6.34
CA TRP A 198 -1.39 -21.86 7.05
C TRP A 198 0.10 -21.57 6.84
N ILE A 199 0.53 -21.18 5.63
CA ILE A 199 1.93 -20.80 5.37
C ILE A 199 2.31 -19.57 6.20
N SER A 200 1.44 -18.57 6.35
CA SER A 200 1.73 -17.40 7.20
C SER A 200 1.97 -17.78 8.66
N PHE A 201 1.26 -18.77 9.20
CA PHE A 201 1.53 -19.28 10.54
C PHE A 201 2.82 -20.10 10.58
N PHE A 202 3.04 -20.99 9.60
CA PHE A 202 4.27 -21.75 9.48
C PHE A 202 5.49 -20.83 9.49
N GLU A 203 5.44 -19.77 8.67
CA GLU A 203 6.51 -18.79 8.52
C GLU A 203 6.88 -18.16 9.87
N VAL A 204 5.91 -17.58 10.57
CA VAL A 204 6.13 -16.92 11.87
C VAL A 204 6.54 -17.91 12.96
N PHE A 205 5.78 -18.99 13.17
CA PHE A 205 6.08 -19.92 14.26
C PHE A 205 7.37 -20.73 14.04
N SER A 206 7.80 -20.90 12.79
CA SER A 206 9.07 -21.57 12.51
C SER A 206 10.28 -20.76 12.96
N GLU A 207 10.17 -19.43 13.12
CA GLU A 207 11.22 -18.58 13.69
C GLU A 207 11.48 -18.85 15.17
N PHE A 208 10.50 -19.37 15.90
CA PHE A 208 10.62 -19.62 17.35
C PHE A 208 10.65 -21.11 17.70
N ALA A 209 10.56 -21.98 16.68
CA ALA A 209 10.51 -23.42 16.88
C ALA A 209 11.83 -23.91 17.50
N GLN A 210 11.74 -24.60 18.65
CA GLN A 210 12.87 -25.26 19.29
C GLN A 210 12.98 -26.73 18.86
N ARG A 211 11.89 -27.29 18.33
CA ARG A 211 11.80 -28.69 17.90
C ARG A 211 11.14 -28.83 16.54
N TRP A 212 11.52 -29.88 15.80
CA TRP A 212 10.95 -30.17 14.48
C TRP A 212 9.43 -30.33 14.46
N GLN A 213 8.82 -30.78 15.57
CA GLN A 213 7.37 -30.94 15.67
C GLN A 213 6.62 -29.59 15.75
N GLU A 214 7.29 -28.54 16.25
CA GLU A 214 6.71 -27.19 16.41
C GLU A 214 6.66 -26.44 15.07
N LEU A 215 7.42 -26.88 14.06
CA LEU A 215 7.39 -26.24 12.74
C LEU A 215 6.01 -26.22 12.09
N PHE A 216 5.27 -27.33 12.19
CA PHE A 216 4.10 -27.54 11.32
C PHE A 216 2.75 -27.44 12.04
N TRP A 217 2.66 -27.82 13.32
CA TRP A 217 1.36 -28.01 13.98
C TRP A 217 1.35 -27.66 15.47
N ASN A 218 2.41 -27.96 16.23
CA ASN A 218 2.46 -27.72 17.67
C ASN A 218 2.90 -26.28 18.00
N TRP A 219 2.22 -25.30 17.41
CA TRP A 219 2.52 -23.88 17.58
C TRP A 219 2.16 -23.40 18.98
N ASP A 220 3.10 -22.72 19.63
CA ASP A 220 2.90 -22.13 20.95
C ASP A 220 2.38 -20.68 20.83
N PHE A 221 1.05 -20.54 20.84
CA PHE A 221 0.39 -19.24 20.76
C PHE A 221 0.67 -18.32 21.94
N SER A 222 1.23 -18.81 23.05
CA SER A 222 1.63 -17.92 24.16
C SER A 222 2.78 -16.98 23.79
N LEU A 223 3.51 -17.28 22.72
CA LEU A 223 4.56 -16.43 22.16
C LEU A 223 4.02 -15.21 21.41
N LEU A 224 2.72 -15.18 21.11
CA LEU A 224 2.03 -14.09 20.42
C LEU A 224 1.00 -13.44 21.35
N ASP A 225 1.26 -12.19 21.75
CA ASP A 225 0.33 -11.36 22.50
C ASP A 225 0.29 -9.93 21.91
N PRO A 226 -0.80 -9.53 21.23
CA PRO A 226 -0.92 -8.18 20.67
C PRO A 226 -0.95 -7.10 21.77
N THR A 227 -1.19 -7.45 23.04
CA THR A 227 -1.22 -6.49 24.16
C THR A 227 0.16 -6.20 24.73
N GLU A 228 1.11 -7.13 24.58
CA GLU A 228 2.52 -6.99 24.99
C GLU A 228 3.50 -7.24 23.83
N PRO A 229 3.36 -6.55 22.68
CA PRO A 229 4.17 -6.80 21.51
C PRO A 229 5.59 -6.25 21.66
N VAL A 230 6.57 -6.93 21.07
CA VAL A 230 7.99 -6.54 21.10
C VAL A 230 8.30 -5.38 20.15
N PHE A 231 7.62 -5.30 19.01
CA PHE A 231 7.89 -4.30 17.96
C PHE A 231 7.04 -3.04 18.06
N LEU A 232 5.87 -3.13 18.68
CA LEU A 232 4.88 -2.04 18.72
C LEU A 232 4.51 -1.70 20.17
N LYS A 233 3.68 -0.66 20.33
CA LYS A 233 3.38 -0.13 21.67
C LYS A 233 2.20 -0.82 22.37
N ASN A 234 1.21 -1.28 21.60
CA ASN A 234 -0.05 -1.82 22.12
C ASN A 234 -0.85 -2.52 21.00
N ALA A 235 -1.93 -3.22 21.39
CA ALA A 235 -2.79 -3.97 20.47
C ALA A 235 -3.43 -3.13 19.37
N TRP A 236 -3.77 -1.86 19.63
CA TRP A 236 -4.29 -1.00 18.57
C TRP A 236 -3.24 -0.77 17.49
N SER A 237 -1.99 -0.55 17.88
CA SER A 237 -0.90 -0.42 16.91
C SER A 237 -0.71 -1.71 16.12
N VAL A 238 -0.72 -2.89 16.76
CA VAL A 238 -0.66 -4.19 16.06
C VAL A 238 -1.71 -4.25 14.95
N TYR A 239 -2.99 -4.14 15.29
CA TYR A 239 -4.04 -4.26 14.28
C TYR A 239 -4.00 -3.17 13.22
N LEU A 240 -3.74 -1.91 13.60
CA LEU A 240 -3.84 -0.78 12.68
C LEU A 240 -2.67 -0.67 11.72
N TYR A 241 -1.44 -1.07 12.12
CA TYR A 241 -0.31 -1.17 11.20
C TYR A 241 -0.49 -2.34 10.24
N SER A 242 -0.91 -3.52 10.73
CA SER A 242 -1.16 -4.67 9.86
C SER A 242 -2.27 -4.44 8.84
N ILE A 243 -3.37 -3.79 9.24
CA ILE A 243 -4.46 -3.43 8.32
C ILE A 243 -3.99 -2.36 7.31
N GLU A 244 -3.14 -1.44 7.74
CA GLU A 244 -2.56 -0.42 6.86
C GLU A 244 -1.74 -1.07 5.74
N ALA A 245 -0.77 -1.91 6.09
CA ALA A 245 0.07 -2.61 5.12
C ALA A 245 -0.78 -3.50 4.19
N GLY A 246 -1.70 -4.26 4.78
CA GLY A 246 -2.64 -5.10 4.04
C GLY A 246 -3.56 -4.34 3.09
N ILE A 247 -3.88 -3.06 3.32
CA ILE A 247 -4.68 -2.26 2.37
C ILE A 247 -3.80 -1.50 1.39
N GLY A 248 -2.83 -0.74 1.90
CA GLY A 248 -2.03 0.22 1.15
C GLY A 248 -1.10 -0.46 0.17
N GLU A 249 -0.27 -1.38 0.65
CA GLU A 249 0.73 -2.05 -0.18
C GLU A 249 0.09 -2.98 -1.22
N GLU A 250 -1.03 -3.58 -0.85
CA GLU A 250 -1.81 -4.46 -1.72
C GLU A 250 -2.52 -3.71 -2.83
N ALA A 251 -3.08 -2.53 -2.53
CA ALA A 251 -3.60 -1.62 -3.54
C ALA A 251 -2.49 -1.12 -4.48
N ALA A 252 -1.31 -0.80 -3.93
CA ALA A 252 -0.14 -0.41 -4.72
C ALA A 252 0.32 -1.53 -5.66
N ARG A 253 0.39 -2.77 -5.16
CA ARG A 253 0.75 -3.92 -5.99
C ARG A 253 -0.29 -4.18 -7.08
N TYR A 254 -1.58 -4.04 -6.78
CA TYR A 254 -2.65 -4.21 -7.76
C TYR A 254 -2.47 -3.29 -8.99
N ILE A 255 -2.23 -2.00 -8.77
CA ILE A 255 -2.03 -1.05 -9.88
C ILE A 255 -0.73 -1.36 -10.64
N ASN A 256 0.36 -1.70 -9.94
CA ASN A 256 1.62 -2.09 -10.56
C ASN A 256 1.47 -3.33 -11.45
N LEU A 257 0.77 -4.35 -10.96
CA LEU A 257 0.50 -5.59 -11.68
C LEU A 257 -0.31 -5.34 -12.96
N ILE A 258 -1.40 -4.56 -12.89
CA ILE A 258 -2.21 -4.22 -14.07
C ILE A 258 -1.37 -3.47 -15.11
N LEU A 259 -0.60 -2.46 -14.69
CA LEU A 259 0.20 -1.66 -15.61
C LEU A 259 1.31 -2.47 -16.27
N LEU A 260 1.95 -3.38 -15.53
CA LEU A 260 2.93 -4.31 -16.10
C LEU A 260 2.30 -5.31 -17.06
N LEU A 261 1.11 -5.85 -16.76
CA LEU A 261 0.37 -6.69 -17.71
C LEU A 261 0.05 -5.95 -19.00
N VAL A 262 -0.34 -4.67 -18.93
CA VAL A 262 -0.57 -3.83 -20.11
C VAL A 262 0.74 -3.59 -20.87
N LEU A 263 1.83 -3.29 -20.16
CA LEU A 263 3.14 -3.00 -20.74
C LEU A 263 3.68 -4.22 -21.52
N PHE A 264 3.47 -5.42 -20.99
CA PHE A 264 3.92 -6.66 -21.60
C PHE A 264 2.88 -7.35 -22.49
N LYS A 265 1.74 -6.73 -22.82
CA LYS A 265 0.59 -7.37 -23.48
C LYS A 265 0.86 -8.16 -24.76
N ASN A 266 1.92 -7.80 -25.49
CA ASN A 266 2.31 -8.44 -26.75
C ASN A 266 3.51 -9.40 -26.58
N LYS A 267 3.93 -9.70 -25.35
CA LYS A 267 5.07 -10.57 -25.06
C LYS A 267 4.58 -11.95 -24.66
N LYS A 268 5.25 -13.01 -25.13
CA LYS A 268 4.94 -14.41 -24.76
C LYS A 268 5.00 -14.64 -23.24
N TRP A 269 5.81 -13.85 -22.55
CA TRP A 269 6.04 -13.91 -21.10
C TRP A 269 5.23 -12.86 -20.31
N GLN A 270 4.20 -12.23 -20.91
CA GLN A 270 3.40 -11.16 -20.28
C GLN A 270 3.08 -11.38 -18.80
N ILE A 271 2.47 -12.53 -18.48
CA ILE A 271 2.02 -12.86 -17.11
C ILE A 271 3.23 -13.01 -16.20
N ASN A 272 4.22 -13.82 -16.59
CA ASN A 272 5.39 -14.09 -15.77
C ASN A 272 6.19 -12.81 -15.49
N GLY A 273 6.42 -11.98 -16.51
CA GLY A 273 7.14 -10.73 -16.33
C GLY A 273 6.36 -9.69 -15.52
N ALA A 274 5.02 -9.69 -15.60
CA ALA A 274 4.21 -8.81 -14.77
C ALA A 274 4.22 -9.26 -13.30
N VAL A 275 4.13 -10.56 -13.02
CA VAL A 275 4.25 -11.13 -11.67
C VAL A 275 5.62 -10.81 -11.06
N LEU A 276 6.70 -11.12 -11.77
CA LEU A 276 8.07 -10.85 -11.29
C LEU A 276 8.31 -9.35 -11.10
N GLY A 277 7.90 -8.54 -12.08
CA GLY A 277 8.04 -7.08 -11.99
C GLY A 277 7.25 -6.48 -10.83
N SER A 278 6.02 -6.94 -10.57
CA SER A 278 5.23 -6.46 -9.44
C SER A 278 5.80 -6.91 -8.10
N ALA A 279 6.37 -8.12 -8.02
CA ALA A 279 7.01 -8.62 -6.81
C ALA A 279 8.28 -7.82 -6.49
N ILE A 280 9.09 -7.47 -7.48
CA ILE A 280 10.25 -6.59 -7.29
C ILE A 280 9.82 -5.21 -6.79
N LEU A 281 8.80 -4.61 -7.41
CA LEU A 281 8.30 -3.29 -6.99
C LEU A 281 7.67 -3.30 -5.59
N PHE A 282 7.20 -4.46 -5.12
CA PHE A 282 6.65 -4.68 -3.79
C PHE A 282 7.76 -4.90 -2.74
N ALA A 283 8.79 -5.66 -3.09
CA ALA A 283 9.89 -5.99 -2.17
C ALA A 283 10.87 -4.81 -1.95
N LEU A 284 11.27 -4.10 -3.02
CA LEU A 284 12.30 -3.07 -2.93
C LEU A 284 12.04 -1.92 -1.93
N PRO A 285 10.81 -1.43 -1.73
CA PRO A 285 10.52 -0.41 -0.71
C PRO A 285 10.98 -0.78 0.70
N HIS A 286 11.03 -2.07 1.04
CA HIS A 286 11.49 -2.55 2.35
C HIS A 286 12.95 -2.22 2.66
N ILE A 287 13.77 -1.89 1.64
CA ILE A 287 15.12 -1.34 1.84
C ILE A 287 15.09 -0.08 2.73
N GLY A 288 13.97 0.66 2.72
CA GLY A 288 13.73 1.80 3.62
C GLY A 288 13.84 1.46 5.10
N ASN A 289 13.57 0.21 5.51
CA ASN A 289 13.58 -0.22 6.91
C ASN A 289 15.00 -0.21 7.52
N ALA A 290 16.04 -0.30 6.69
CA ALA A 290 17.42 -0.08 7.13
C ALA A 290 17.71 1.38 7.53
N PHE A 291 16.89 2.32 7.05
CA PHE A 291 17.06 3.76 7.27
C PHE A 291 16.00 4.36 8.21
N ALA A 292 14.91 3.63 8.49
CA ALA A 292 13.82 4.07 9.34
C ALA A 292 14.14 3.87 10.83
N SER A 293 13.97 4.92 11.63
CA SER A 293 14.37 4.96 13.05
C SER A 293 13.50 4.14 14.00
N GLU A 294 12.30 3.71 13.58
CA GLU A 294 11.36 2.97 14.44
C GLU A 294 11.59 1.46 14.39
N LEU A 295 11.89 0.88 13.21
CA LEU A 295 12.15 -0.56 13.07
C LEU A 295 13.64 -0.93 13.24
N LYS A 296 14.57 0.00 12.95
CA LYS A 296 16.04 -0.16 13.08
C LYS A 296 16.57 -1.54 12.68
N GLN A 297 16.08 -2.06 11.56
CA GLN A 297 16.56 -3.36 11.09
C GLN A 297 18.02 -3.26 10.67
N THR A 298 18.79 -4.31 10.97
CA THR A 298 20.15 -4.42 10.45
C THR A 298 20.11 -4.51 8.92
N SER A 299 21.20 -4.12 8.24
CA SER A 299 21.29 -4.27 6.78
C SER A 299 21.07 -5.72 6.34
N LEU A 300 21.49 -6.70 7.14
CA LEU A 300 21.29 -8.12 6.85
C LEU A 300 19.82 -8.53 6.99
N ALA A 301 19.15 -8.16 8.08
CA ALA A 301 17.72 -8.41 8.28
C ALA A 301 16.87 -7.75 7.18
N THR A 302 17.26 -6.55 6.73
CA THR A 302 16.59 -5.88 5.61
C THR A 302 16.73 -6.67 4.30
N VAL A 303 17.91 -7.24 4.02
CA VAL A 303 18.11 -8.10 2.84
C VAL A 303 17.24 -9.35 2.93
N PHE A 304 17.14 -9.96 4.10
CA PHE A 304 16.28 -11.12 4.34
C PHE A 304 14.82 -10.78 4.10
N GLN A 305 14.33 -9.66 4.64
CA GLN A 305 12.98 -9.17 4.40
C GLN A 305 12.70 -8.94 2.90
N VAL A 306 13.64 -8.35 2.14
CA VAL A 306 13.46 -8.13 0.70
C VAL A 306 13.36 -9.44 -0.08
N ILE A 307 14.13 -10.47 0.30
CA ILE A 307 14.08 -11.79 -0.35
C ILE A 307 12.76 -12.47 -0.05
N ASP A 308 12.34 -12.44 1.21
CA ASP A 308 11.12 -13.10 1.66
C ASP A 308 9.86 -12.44 1.07
N THR A 309 9.75 -11.12 1.19
CA THR A 309 8.64 -10.31 0.61
C THR A 309 8.57 -10.44 -0.92
N PHE A 310 9.68 -10.69 -1.61
CA PHE A 310 9.67 -11.01 -3.04
C PHE A 310 8.97 -12.35 -3.33
N GLY A 311 9.21 -13.37 -2.50
CA GLY A 311 8.54 -14.67 -2.57
C GLY A 311 7.03 -14.51 -2.40
N PHE A 312 6.61 -13.90 -1.29
CA PHE A 312 5.20 -13.59 -1.03
C PHE A 312 4.58 -12.75 -2.16
N GLY A 313 5.30 -11.72 -2.62
CA GLY A 313 4.86 -10.83 -3.71
C GLY A 313 4.58 -11.59 -5.03
N CYS A 314 5.36 -12.63 -5.34
CA CYS A 314 5.09 -13.50 -6.49
C CYS A 314 3.77 -14.26 -6.31
N PHE A 315 3.58 -14.89 -5.15
CA PHE A 315 2.37 -15.66 -4.83
C PHE A 315 1.13 -14.78 -4.90
N ALA A 316 1.20 -13.64 -4.23
CA ALA A 316 0.05 -12.79 -4.02
C ALA A 316 -0.37 -12.07 -5.33
N ALA A 317 0.59 -11.73 -6.22
CA ALA A 317 0.29 -11.32 -7.58
C ALA A 317 -0.47 -12.41 -8.36
N VAL A 318 -0.04 -13.67 -8.28
CA VAL A 318 -0.74 -14.79 -8.95
C VAL A 318 -2.09 -15.08 -8.31
N LEU A 319 -2.25 -14.91 -7.00
CA LEU A 319 -3.54 -15.06 -6.32
C LEU A 319 -4.56 -14.04 -6.84
N ILE A 320 -4.15 -12.78 -7.06
CA ILE A 320 -4.99 -11.75 -7.69
C ILE A 320 -5.39 -12.20 -9.10
N LEU A 321 -4.43 -12.64 -9.93
CA LEU A 321 -4.73 -13.06 -11.31
C LEU A 321 -5.61 -14.31 -11.39
N TYR A 322 -5.43 -15.24 -10.47
CA TYR A 322 -6.20 -16.47 -10.40
C TYR A 322 -7.63 -16.22 -9.91
N SER A 323 -7.79 -15.47 -8.82
CA SER A 323 -9.07 -15.25 -8.15
C SER A 323 -9.88 -14.10 -8.74
N GLY A 324 -9.21 -13.15 -9.40
CA GLY A 324 -9.75 -11.86 -9.83
C GLY A 324 -10.19 -10.98 -8.65
N LYS A 325 -9.63 -11.19 -7.46
CA LYS A 325 -10.01 -10.51 -6.22
C LYS A 325 -8.80 -9.86 -5.58
N LEU A 326 -8.98 -8.66 -5.06
CA LEU A 326 -7.94 -7.93 -4.32
C LEU A 326 -7.96 -8.29 -2.82
N TRP A 327 -9.15 -8.41 -2.22
CA TRP A 327 -9.28 -8.66 -0.78
C TRP A 327 -8.55 -9.90 -0.23
N PRO A 328 -8.35 -11.02 -0.96
CA PRO A 328 -7.68 -12.18 -0.37
C PRO A 328 -6.24 -11.87 0.03
N THR A 329 -5.52 -11.12 -0.81
CA THR A 329 -4.14 -10.75 -0.50
C THR A 329 -4.10 -9.71 0.62
N MET A 330 -5.08 -8.80 0.69
CA MET A 330 -5.23 -7.87 1.82
C MET A 330 -5.39 -8.61 3.14
N ILE A 331 -6.22 -9.65 3.18
CA ILE A 331 -6.44 -10.43 4.40
C ILE A 331 -5.20 -11.24 4.78
N ILE A 332 -4.55 -11.93 3.82
CA ILE A 332 -3.36 -12.74 4.12
C ILE A 332 -2.23 -11.85 4.63
N HIS A 333 -1.98 -10.70 3.99
CA HIS A 333 -0.96 -9.76 4.40
C HIS A 333 -1.26 -9.19 5.79
N THR A 334 -2.49 -8.69 6.00
CA THR A 334 -2.92 -8.20 7.33
C THR A 334 -2.74 -9.27 8.41
N LEU A 335 -3.09 -10.52 8.11
CA LEU A 335 -2.98 -11.62 9.06
C LEU A 335 -1.51 -11.92 9.39
N HIS A 336 -0.65 -12.04 8.37
CA HIS A 336 0.76 -12.28 8.57
C HIS A 336 1.39 -11.20 9.45
N ASP A 337 1.11 -9.93 9.15
CA ASP A 337 1.61 -8.81 9.96
C ASP A 337 1.03 -8.80 11.37
N ILE A 338 -0.23 -9.23 11.57
CA ILE A 338 -0.78 -9.38 12.93
C ILE A 338 0.04 -10.42 13.69
N LEU A 339 0.41 -11.54 13.06
CA LEU A 339 1.22 -12.58 13.70
C LEU A 339 2.60 -12.03 14.09
N VAL A 340 3.33 -11.42 13.14
CA VAL A 340 4.66 -10.83 13.38
C VAL A 340 4.61 -9.71 14.43
N PHE A 341 3.67 -8.77 14.31
CA PHE A 341 3.59 -7.66 15.25
C PHE A 341 3.00 -8.04 16.61
N SER A 342 2.45 -9.25 16.77
CA SER A 342 2.03 -9.78 18.07
C SER A 342 3.13 -10.53 18.81
N GLU A 343 4.31 -10.72 18.20
CA GLU A 343 5.42 -11.39 18.89
C GLU A 343 5.74 -10.73 20.24
N THR A 344 5.90 -11.55 21.26
CA THR A 344 6.26 -11.12 22.61
C THR A 344 7.79 -11.04 22.78
N PRO A 345 8.31 -10.37 23.82
CA PRO A 345 9.74 -10.36 24.09
C PRO A 345 10.38 -11.75 24.25
N LEU A 346 9.60 -12.78 24.57
CA LEU A 346 10.07 -14.17 24.67
C LEU A 346 10.55 -14.75 23.33
N THR A 347 10.14 -14.17 22.19
CA THR A 347 10.55 -14.62 20.86
C THR A 347 12.00 -14.23 20.52
N GLN A 348 12.61 -13.31 21.27
CA GLN A 348 13.90 -12.71 20.94
C GLN A 348 15.13 -13.51 21.43
N ASP A 349 14.93 -14.61 22.17
CA ASP A 349 16.04 -15.31 22.83
C ASP A 349 16.95 -16.13 21.88
N SER A 350 16.67 -16.19 20.57
CA SER A 350 17.53 -16.77 19.52
C SER A 350 17.96 -18.24 19.72
N VAL A 351 17.21 -19.00 20.53
CA VAL A 351 17.46 -20.42 20.84
C VAL A 351 16.66 -21.36 19.91
N ASP A 352 16.23 -20.86 18.76
CA ASP A 352 15.43 -21.59 17.78
C ASP A 352 16.29 -22.44 16.81
N ILE A 353 15.63 -23.34 16.07
CA ILE A 353 16.31 -24.23 15.10
C ILE A 353 16.95 -23.49 13.92
N PHE A 354 16.55 -22.24 13.66
CA PHE A 354 17.11 -21.34 12.65
C PHE A 354 17.95 -20.22 13.30
N GLY A 355 18.47 -20.44 14.51
CA GLY A 355 19.25 -19.47 15.25
C GLY A 355 20.49 -18.98 14.48
N GLY A 356 20.76 -17.68 14.62
CA GLY A 356 21.90 -16.99 13.99
C GLY A 356 21.76 -16.75 12.48
N ASN A 357 22.67 -15.96 11.92
CA ASN A 357 22.55 -15.44 10.55
C ASN A 357 22.38 -16.51 9.46
N THR A 358 23.07 -17.66 9.58
CA THR A 358 22.98 -18.75 8.62
C THR A 358 21.64 -19.50 8.74
N GLY A 359 21.13 -19.68 9.95
CA GLY A 359 19.83 -20.30 10.18
C GLY A 359 18.70 -19.41 9.66
N GLN A 360 18.75 -18.12 9.97
CA GLN A 360 17.80 -17.11 9.48
C GLN A 360 17.81 -17.00 7.95
N PHE A 361 18.99 -17.01 7.33
CA PHE A 361 19.08 -17.10 5.87
C PHE A 361 18.44 -18.39 5.33
N THR A 362 18.65 -19.52 6.00
CA THR A 362 18.06 -20.81 5.60
C THR A 362 16.54 -20.77 5.67
N HIS A 363 15.98 -20.21 6.74
CA HIS A 363 14.54 -20.00 6.92
C HIS A 363 13.93 -19.15 5.80
N VAL A 364 14.53 -18.00 5.52
CA VAL A 364 14.12 -17.11 4.41
C VAL A 364 14.14 -17.82 3.06
N ILE A 365 15.17 -18.64 2.79
CA ILE A 365 15.25 -19.41 1.54
C ILE A 365 14.16 -20.50 1.48
N ILE A 366 13.84 -21.15 2.60
CA ILE A 366 12.73 -22.11 2.67
C ILE A 366 11.41 -21.40 2.33
N ASN A 367 11.12 -20.25 2.94
CA ASN A 367 9.89 -19.49 2.70
C ASN A 367 9.81 -19.00 1.25
N LEU A 368 10.90 -18.47 0.71
CA LEU A 368 11.00 -18.10 -0.71
C LEU A 368 10.65 -19.28 -1.61
N VAL A 369 11.23 -20.46 -1.37
CA VAL A 369 10.98 -21.67 -2.16
C VAL A 369 9.54 -22.11 -2.04
N LEU A 370 8.94 -22.07 -0.84
CA LEU A 370 7.53 -22.40 -0.62
C LEU A 370 6.60 -21.47 -1.43
N TRP A 371 6.76 -20.16 -1.26
CA TRP A 371 5.93 -19.16 -1.96
C TRP A 371 6.09 -19.23 -3.48
N VAL A 372 7.33 -19.35 -3.99
CA VAL A 372 7.59 -19.42 -5.43
C VAL A 372 7.10 -20.75 -6.02
N SER A 373 7.29 -21.87 -5.33
CA SER A 373 6.78 -23.18 -5.78
C SER A 373 5.25 -23.15 -5.87
N PHE A 374 4.60 -22.53 -4.88
CA PHE A 374 3.16 -22.40 -4.87
C PHE A 374 2.66 -21.47 -5.98
N THR A 375 3.37 -20.37 -6.24
CA THR A 375 3.16 -19.48 -7.38
C THR A 375 3.19 -20.25 -8.70
N ILE A 376 4.26 -21.02 -8.94
CA ILE A 376 4.46 -21.83 -10.15
C ILE A 376 3.33 -22.84 -10.32
N PHE A 377 2.95 -23.53 -9.23
CA PHE A 377 1.86 -24.49 -9.23
C PHE A 377 0.54 -23.85 -9.70
N ILE A 378 0.16 -22.70 -9.14
CA ILE A 378 -1.08 -22.00 -9.51
C ILE A 378 -1.03 -21.55 -10.97
N LEU A 379 0.09 -20.99 -11.43
CA LEU A 379 0.29 -20.56 -12.82
C LEU A 379 0.12 -21.70 -13.82
N ILE A 380 0.71 -22.88 -13.52
CA ILE A 380 0.65 -24.05 -14.40
C ILE A 380 -0.77 -24.63 -14.43
N LYS A 381 -1.37 -24.89 -13.25
CA LYS A 381 -2.67 -25.57 -13.16
C LYS A 381 -3.83 -24.70 -13.62
N ASN A 382 -3.76 -23.38 -13.41
CA ASN A 382 -4.87 -22.47 -13.68
C ASN A 382 -4.63 -21.50 -14.84
N ARG A 383 -3.68 -21.83 -15.73
CA ARG A 383 -3.24 -20.95 -16.84
C ARG A 383 -4.37 -20.37 -17.69
N LYS A 384 -5.39 -21.18 -18.02
CA LYS A 384 -6.52 -20.73 -18.85
C LYS A 384 -7.36 -19.67 -18.13
N LEU A 385 -7.66 -19.89 -16.86
CA LEU A 385 -8.45 -18.95 -16.04
C LEU A 385 -7.69 -17.64 -15.80
N ILE A 386 -6.41 -17.74 -15.47
CA ILE A 386 -5.53 -16.58 -15.32
C ILE A 386 -5.50 -15.74 -16.60
N LYS A 387 -5.33 -16.37 -17.77
CA LYS A 387 -5.38 -15.67 -19.06
C LYS A 387 -6.70 -14.95 -19.29
N GLN A 388 -7.83 -15.56 -18.94
CA GLN A 388 -9.15 -14.93 -19.05
C GLN A 388 -9.25 -13.70 -18.14
N ASN A 389 -8.82 -13.82 -16.89
CA ASN A 389 -8.84 -12.70 -15.94
C ASN A 389 -7.91 -11.57 -16.39
N VAL A 390 -6.72 -11.87 -16.89
CA VAL A 390 -5.78 -10.88 -17.45
C VAL A 390 -6.42 -10.13 -18.62
N GLN A 391 -7.13 -10.81 -19.52
CA GLN A 391 -7.86 -10.15 -20.61
C GLN A 391 -8.92 -9.20 -20.08
N ILE A 392 -9.65 -9.57 -19.03
CA ILE A 392 -10.67 -8.71 -18.40
C ILE A 392 -10.02 -7.50 -17.72
N LEU A 393 -8.98 -7.72 -16.91
CA LEU A 393 -8.27 -6.68 -16.15
C LEU A 393 -7.57 -5.65 -17.04
N THR A 394 -7.10 -6.06 -18.22
CA THR A 394 -6.38 -5.18 -19.15
C THR A 394 -7.24 -4.63 -20.29
N ARG A 395 -8.54 -4.97 -20.31
CA ARG A 395 -9.47 -4.47 -21.33
C ARG A 395 -9.72 -2.98 -21.11
N VAL A 396 -9.46 -2.18 -22.15
CA VAL A 396 -9.84 -0.77 -22.14
C VAL A 396 -11.35 -0.66 -22.36
N GLN A 397 -12.02 0.01 -21.43
CA GLN A 397 -13.43 0.41 -21.51
C GLN A 397 -13.54 1.91 -21.78
N LYS A 398 -14.62 2.33 -22.45
CA LYS A 398 -14.98 3.75 -22.51
C LYS A 398 -15.57 4.14 -21.15
N THR A 399 -14.75 4.69 -20.26
CA THR A 399 -15.22 5.13 -18.94
C THR A 399 -15.71 6.58 -18.99
N ASP A 400 -17.01 6.78 -18.76
CA ASP A 400 -17.57 8.09 -18.43
C ASP A 400 -17.43 8.33 -16.92
N LEU A 401 -16.25 8.79 -16.49
CA LEU A 401 -16.04 9.29 -15.13
C LEU A 401 -16.83 10.61 -14.95
N THR A 402 -18.12 10.46 -14.64
CA THR A 402 -18.97 11.53 -14.13
C THR A 402 -19.35 11.15 -12.69
N ILE A 403 -18.75 11.84 -11.72
CA ILE A 403 -19.23 11.78 -10.34
C ILE A 403 -20.52 12.60 -10.34
N SER A 404 -21.67 11.90 -10.21
CA SER A 404 -23.00 12.50 -10.09
C SER A 404 -23.03 13.44 -8.89
#